data_AF-A0AAV5XTJ0-F1
#
_entry.id   AF-A0AAV5XTJ0-F1
#
_cell.length_a   1.000
_cell.length_b   1.000
_cell.length_c   1.000
_cell.angle_alpha   90.00
_cell.angle_beta   90.00
_cell.angle_gamma   90.00
#
_symmetry.space_group_name_H-M   'P 1'
#
loop_
_entity.id
_entity.type
_entity.pdbx_description
1 polymer ?
#
loop_
_entity_poly.entity_id
_entity_poly.type
_entity_poly.pdbx_seq_one_letter_code
_entity_poly.pdbx_strand_id
1 'polypeptide(L)'
;MKELLRALPDLVRLIARLVGDPVLPRPAKIALAAAAVYLASPIDLIPDFIPFLGYLDDLLLAAIILDGILNYVDRALLLKYWPGSAASLERLARAAHLLAGWVPGRIKARIFSPR
;
A
#
# COMPACT_ATOMS: atom_id res chain seq x y z
N MET A 1 16.76 -21.20 8.65
CA MET A 1 17.05 -20.01 7.81
C MET A 1 18.36 -20.11 7.03
N LYS A 2 19.51 -20.47 7.63
CA LYS A 2 20.79 -20.60 6.88
C LYS A 2 20.77 -21.61 5.73
N GLU A 3 20.04 -22.72 5.87
CA GLU A 3 19.87 -23.72 4.80
C GLU A 3 19.10 -23.18 3.59
N LEU A 4 18.08 -22.34 3.82
CA LEU A 4 17.33 -21.69 2.75
C LEU A 4 18.19 -20.66 1.98
N LEU A 5 19.04 -19.94 2.71
CA LEU A 5 20.01 -19.00 2.12
C LEU A 5 21.10 -19.72 1.32
N ARG A 6 21.46 -20.96 1.70
CA ARG A 6 22.41 -21.79 0.95
C ARG A 6 21.79 -22.40 -0.30
N ALA A 7 20.49 -22.71 -0.26
CA ALA A 7 19.75 -23.25 -1.40
C ALA A 7 19.32 -22.17 -2.43
N LEU A 8 19.39 -20.90 -2.05
CA LEU A 8 19.03 -19.75 -2.91
C LEU A 8 19.69 -19.75 -4.30
N PRO A 9 21.02 -19.92 -4.45
CA PRO A 9 21.65 -20.00 -5.76
C PRO A 9 21.15 -21.16 -6.63
N ASP A 10 20.81 -22.30 -6.02
CA ASP A 10 20.30 -23.46 -6.74
C ASP A 10 18.84 -23.28 -7.16
N LEU A 11 18.03 -22.61 -6.34
CA LEU A 11 16.66 -22.21 -6.68
C LEU A 11 16.63 -21.21 -7.85
N VAL A 12 17.54 -20.23 -7.87
CA VAL A 12 17.67 -19.29 -8.99
C VAL A 12 18.01 -20.02 -10.29
N ARG A 13 18.97 -20.95 -10.25
CA ARG A 13 19.34 -21.77 -11.42
C ARG A 13 18.18 -22.65 -11.90
N LEU A 14 17.41 -23.22 -10.98
CA LEU A 14 16.23 -24.02 -11.30
C LEU A 14 15.17 -23.19 -12.04
N ILE A 15 14.82 -22.02 -11.50
CA ILE A 15 13.84 -21.11 -12.08
C ILE A 15 14.30 -20.64 -13.47
N ALA A 16 15.56 -20.24 -13.61
CA ALA A 16 16.12 -19.81 -14.91
C ALA A 16 16.02 -20.90 -15.98
N ARG A 17 16.27 -22.16 -15.63
CA ARG A 17 16.13 -23.30 -16.54
C ARG A 17 14.68 -23.57 -16.93
N LEU A 18 13.75 -23.48 -15.98
CA LEU A 18 12.33 -23.72 -16.22
C LEU A 18 11.68 -22.64 -17.11
N VAL A 19 12.11 -21.38 -16.99
CA VAL A 19 11.62 -20.29 -17.87
C VAL A 19 11.94 -20.57 -19.35
N GLY A 20 13.11 -21.14 -19.63
CA GLY A 20 13.56 -21.47 -20.98
C GLY A 20 12.93 -22.74 -21.57
N ASP A 21 12.23 -23.54 -20.77
CA ASP A 21 11.72 -24.83 -21.22
C ASP A 21 10.48 -24.67 -22.13
N PRO A 22 10.49 -25.17 -23.38
CA PRO A 22 9.35 -25.06 -24.29
C PRO A 22 8.09 -25.79 -23.80
N VAL A 23 8.22 -26.81 -22.95
CA VAL A 23 7.12 -27.65 -22.43
C VAL A 23 6.24 -26.92 -21.43
N LEU A 24 6.75 -25.86 -20.78
CA LEU A 24 5.98 -25.15 -19.76
C LEU A 24 4.77 -24.39 -20.35
N PRO A 25 3.57 -24.51 -19.74
CA PRO A 25 2.42 -23.68 -20.08
C PRO A 25 2.76 -22.18 -19.97
N ARG A 26 2.24 -21.37 -20.89
CA ARG A 26 2.49 -19.90 -20.91
C ARG A 26 2.25 -19.21 -19.55
N PRO A 27 1.19 -19.51 -18.77
CA PRO A 27 0.99 -18.90 -17.46
C PRO A 27 2.12 -19.22 -16.48
N ALA A 28 2.65 -20.45 -16.51
CA ALA A 28 3.76 -20.86 -15.68
C ALA A 28 5.07 -20.14 -16.06
N LYS A 29 5.29 -19.90 -17.35
CA LYS A 29 6.43 -19.09 -17.84
C LYS A 29 6.37 -17.65 -17.35
N ILE A 30 5.18 -17.04 -17.39
CA ILE A 30 4.97 -15.67 -16.90
C ILE A 30 5.26 -15.60 -15.40
N ALA A 31 4.71 -16.53 -14.62
CA ALA A 31 4.95 -16.58 -13.18
C ALA A 31 6.43 -16.78 -12.83
N LEU A 32 7.12 -17.67 -13.55
CA LEU A 32 8.55 -17.91 -13.34
C LEU A 32 9.43 -16.76 -13.82
N ALA A 33 9.05 -16.06 -14.90
CA ALA A 33 9.75 -14.86 -15.33
C ALA A 33 9.60 -13.74 -14.29
N ALA A 34 8.41 -13.54 -13.72
CA ALA A 34 8.19 -12.61 -12.62
C ALA A 34 9.01 -12.99 -11.38
N ALA A 35 9.06 -14.28 -11.02
CA ALA A 35 9.89 -14.79 -9.94
C ALA A 35 11.39 -14.62 -10.22
N ALA A 36 11.83 -14.80 -11.46
CA ALA A 36 13.22 -14.60 -11.87
C ALA A 36 13.61 -13.11 -11.79
N VAL A 37 12.75 -12.19 -12.22
CA VAL A 37 12.96 -10.75 -12.07
C VAL A 37 13.03 -10.36 -10.58
N TYR A 38 12.15 -10.94 -9.77
CA TYR A 38 12.15 -10.75 -8.32
C TYR A 38 13.41 -11.31 -7.64
N LEU A 39 13.93 -12.47 -8.07
CA LEU A 39 15.14 -13.07 -7.49
C LEU A 39 16.45 -12.48 -8.02
N ALA A 40 16.47 -12.03 -9.27
CA ALA A 40 17.62 -11.38 -9.89
C ALA A 40 17.90 -10.00 -9.28
N SER A 41 16.89 -9.39 -8.66
CA SER A 41 17.04 -8.15 -7.92
C SER A 41 16.60 -8.35 -6.46
N PRO A 42 17.54 -8.52 -5.50
CA PRO A 42 17.18 -8.68 -4.10
C PRO A 42 16.48 -7.44 -3.47
N ILE A 43 16.24 -6.37 -4.23
CA ILE A 43 15.79 -5.05 -3.71
C ILE A 43 14.82 -4.29 -4.65
N ASP A 44 14.73 -4.53 -5.97
CA ASP A 44 14.41 -3.41 -6.89
C ASP A 44 13.21 -3.63 -7.87
N LEU A 45 12.11 -4.25 -7.41
CA LEU A 45 10.82 -4.23 -8.15
C LEU A 45 9.84 -3.17 -7.61
N ILE A 46 10.07 -2.71 -6.39
CA ILE A 46 9.59 -1.41 -5.91
C ILE A 46 10.87 -0.61 -5.73
N PRO A 47 11.32 0.15 -6.73
CA PRO A 47 12.44 1.02 -6.55
C PRO A 47 12.11 1.99 -5.41
N ASP A 48 13.01 2.11 -4.44
CA ASP A 48 13.07 3.27 -3.54
C ASP A 48 13.31 4.59 -4.32
N PHE A 49 13.36 4.53 -5.66
CA PHE A 49 13.47 5.64 -6.62
C PHE A 49 12.15 6.31 -6.98
N ILE A 50 11.02 6.01 -6.33
CA ILE A 50 9.90 6.96 -6.34
C ILE A 50 9.98 7.78 -5.06
N PRO A 51 10.79 8.87 -5.02
CA PRO A 51 10.95 9.73 -3.86
C PRO A 51 9.66 10.46 -3.44
N PHE A 52 8.52 10.10 -4.01
CA PHE A 52 7.19 10.61 -3.70
C PHE A 52 6.22 9.53 -3.19
N LEU A 53 6.52 8.22 -3.35
CA LEU A 53 5.58 7.16 -2.99
C LEU A 53 5.50 6.95 -1.47
N GLY A 54 6.63 7.10 -0.76
CA GLY A 54 6.66 7.08 0.71
C GLY A 54 5.84 8.23 1.32
N TYR A 55 6.00 9.45 0.80
CA TYR A 55 5.20 10.59 1.23
C TYR A 55 3.73 10.48 0.80
N LEU A 56 3.47 9.82 -0.33
CA LEU A 56 2.10 9.57 -0.81
C LEU A 56 1.36 8.61 0.15
N ASP A 57 2.04 7.60 0.69
CA ASP A 57 1.46 6.70 1.68
C ASP A 57 1.15 7.43 3.00
N ASP A 58 2.06 8.28 3.49
CA ASP A 58 1.83 9.11 4.67
C ASP A 58 0.68 10.12 4.47
N LEU A 59 0.61 10.75 3.29
CA LEU A 59 -0.47 11.67 2.93
C LEU A 59 -1.81 10.95 2.82
N LEU A 60 -1.81 9.74 2.25
CA LEU A 60 -2.98 8.87 2.16
C LEU A 60 -3.47 8.44 3.53
N LEU A 61 -2.57 8.00 4.40
CA LEU A 61 -2.88 7.63 5.76
C LEU A 61 -3.46 8.82 6.54
N ALA A 62 -2.85 10.01 6.42
CA ALA A 62 -3.34 11.23 7.02
C ALA A 62 -4.75 11.61 6.51
N ALA A 63 -5.00 11.49 5.20
CA ALA A 63 -6.32 11.74 4.62
C ALA A 63 -7.38 10.74 5.12
N ILE A 64 -7.03 9.45 5.24
CA ILE A 64 -7.93 8.42 5.78
C ILE A 64 -8.26 8.68 7.25
N ILE A 65 -7.25 9.01 8.06
CA ILE A 65 -7.45 9.33 9.48
C ILE A 65 -8.32 10.57 9.63
N LEU A 66 -8.04 11.62 8.86
CA LEU A 66 -8.80 12.85 8.91
C LEU A 66 -10.25 12.64 8.46
N ASP A 67 -10.50 11.93 7.37
CA ASP A 67 -11.84 11.54 6.93
C ASP A 67 -12.55 10.70 8.01
N GLY A 68 -11.85 9.77 8.67
CA GLY A 68 -12.38 9.02 9.80
C GLY A 68 -12.80 9.95 10.96
N ILE A 69 -11.91 10.79 11.44
CA ILE A 69 -12.18 11.74 12.53
C ILE A 69 -13.39 12.62 12.18
N LEU A 70 -13.45 13.16 10.97
CA LEU A 70 -14.53 14.06 10.54
C LEU A 70 -15.89 13.36 10.42
N ASN A 71 -15.92 12.06 10.14
CA ASN A 71 -17.16 11.29 10.01
C ASN A 71 -17.61 10.64 11.34
N TYR A 72 -16.69 10.31 12.24
CA TYR A 72 -16.98 9.56 13.47
C TYR A 72 -16.90 10.40 14.76
N VAL A 73 -16.27 11.57 14.74
CA VAL A 73 -16.21 12.49 15.90
C VAL A 73 -17.26 13.58 15.78
N ASP A 74 -17.88 13.93 16.91
CA ASP A 74 -18.87 15.00 16.96
C ASP A 74 -18.32 16.34 16.43
N ARG A 75 -19.07 16.96 15.51
CA ARG A 75 -18.66 18.20 14.83
C ARG A 75 -18.45 19.37 15.79
N ALA A 76 -19.22 19.45 16.88
CA ALA A 76 -19.04 20.51 17.88
C ALA A 76 -17.71 20.34 18.63
N LEU A 77 -17.30 19.09 18.89
CA LEU A 77 -16.00 18.80 19.49
C LEU A 77 -14.86 19.18 18.53
N LEU A 78 -14.98 18.84 17.25
CA LEU A 78 -13.98 19.20 16.24
C LEU A 78 -13.82 20.71 16.09
N LEU A 79 -14.93 21.46 16.03
CA LEU A 79 -14.88 22.92 15.95
C LEU A 79 -14.32 23.58 17.23
N LYS A 80 -14.52 22.96 18.40
CA LYS A 80 -13.96 23.45 19.67
C LYS A 80 -12.43 23.40 19.69
N TYR A 81 -11.84 22.36 19.11
CA TYR A 81 -10.39 22.17 19.09
C TYR A 81 -9.72 22.59 17.78
N TRP A 82 -10.49 22.97 16.76
CA TRP A 82 -9.96 23.44 15.49
C TRP A 82 -9.47 24.90 15.61
N PRO A 83 -8.20 25.18 15.30
CA PRO A 83 -7.64 26.53 15.42
C PRO A 83 -8.10 27.49 14.31
N GLY A 84 -8.73 26.98 13.24
CA GLY A 84 -9.16 27.75 12.08
C GLY A 84 -10.66 28.02 12.04
N SER A 85 -11.14 28.50 10.89
CA SER A 85 -12.57 28.70 10.67
C SER A 85 -13.28 27.38 10.33
N ALA A 86 -14.60 27.33 10.56
CA ALA A 86 -15.42 26.20 10.11
C ALA A 86 -15.29 25.96 8.59
N ALA A 87 -15.15 27.03 7.81
CA ALA A 87 -14.95 26.95 6.37
C ALA A 87 -13.61 26.30 5.98
N SER A 88 -12.54 26.50 6.76
CA SER A 88 -11.26 25.82 6.49
C SER A 88 -11.31 24.34 6.82
N LEU A 89 -12.01 23.98 7.91
CA LEU A 89 -12.25 22.59 8.29
C LEU A 89 -13.05 21.85 7.20
N GLU A 90 -14.09 22.46 6.65
CA GLU A 90 -14.88 21.86 5.57
C GLU A 90 -14.11 21.69 4.26
N ARG A 91 -13.19 22.61 3.95
CA ARG A 91 -12.31 22.45 2.78
C ARG A 91 -11.38 21.25 2.96
N LEU A 92 -10.79 21.09 4.14
CA LEU A 92 -9.96 19.94 4.49
C LEU A 92 -10.78 18.64 4.45
N ALA A 93 -12.00 18.67 4.97
CA ALA A 93 -12.90 17.52 4.96
C ALA A 93 -13.19 17.03 3.55
N ARG A 94 -13.50 17.94 2.62
CA ARG A 94 -13.72 17.59 1.21
C ARG A 94 -12.48 17.00 0.56
N ALA A 95 -11.30 17.60 0.81
CA ALA A 95 -10.04 17.07 0.26
C ALA A 95 -9.72 15.67 0.80
N ALA A 96 -9.86 15.45 2.11
CA ALA A 96 -9.65 14.16 2.75
C ALA A 96 -10.61 13.10 2.23
N HIS A 97 -11.88 13.45 2.07
CA HIS A 97 -12.90 12.54 1.54
C HIS A 97 -12.62 12.09 0.10
N LEU A 98 -12.16 13.01 -0.76
CA LEU A 98 -11.79 12.69 -2.14
C LEU A 98 -10.58 11.74 -2.21
N LEU A 99 -9.56 12.00 -1.39
CA LEU A 99 -8.36 11.17 -1.32
C LEU A 99 -8.62 9.81 -0.65
N ALA A 100 -9.58 9.73 0.28
CA ALA A 100 -9.94 8.49 0.97
C ALA A 100 -11.15 7.78 0.34
N GLY A 101 -11.66 8.28 -0.79
CA GLY A 101 -12.92 7.82 -1.40
C GLY A 101 -12.85 6.39 -1.95
N TRP A 102 -11.65 5.93 -2.31
CA TRP A 102 -11.40 4.56 -2.77
C TRP A 102 -11.24 3.54 -1.64
N VAL A 103 -11.20 3.97 -0.37
CA VAL A 103 -11.05 3.07 0.78
C VAL A 103 -12.42 2.50 1.17
N PRO A 104 -12.62 1.16 1.13
CA PRO A 104 -13.90 0.55 1.49
C PRO A 104 -14.32 0.92 2.91
N GLY A 105 -15.59 1.34 3.09
CA GLY A 105 -16.13 1.76 4.39
C GLY A 105 -15.99 0.71 5.51
N ARG A 106 -15.88 -0.59 5.15
CA ARG A 106 -15.62 -1.69 6.08
C ARG A 106 -14.28 -1.59 6.82
N ILE A 107 -13.25 -1.02 6.17
CA ILE A 107 -11.94 -0.81 6.79
C ILE A 107 -12.00 0.37 7.77
N LYS A 108 -12.67 1.46 7.37
CA LYS A 108 -12.85 2.65 8.21
C LYS A 108 -13.65 2.33 9.49
N ALA A 109 -14.74 1.58 9.36
CA ALA A 109 -15.55 1.17 10.52
C ALA A 109 -14.74 0.34 11.52
N ARG A 110 -13.86 -0.56 11.06
CA ARG A 110 -13.08 -1.42 11.96
C ARG A 110 -12.05 -0.67 12.82
N ILE A 111 -11.62 0.52 12.38
CA ILE A 111 -10.62 1.36 13.07
C ILE A 111 -11.31 2.35 14.01
N PHE A 112 -12.45 2.92 13.60
CA PHE A 112 -13.09 4.02 14.31
C PHE A 112 -14.42 3.66 15.00
N SER A 113 -14.89 2.41 14.92
CA SER A 113 -16.04 1.98 15.71
C SER A 113 -15.70 1.99 17.21
N PRO A 114 -16.48 2.70 18.04
CA PRO A 114 -16.40 2.52 19.49
C PRO A 114 -16.85 1.09 19.80
N ARG A 115 -16.05 0.38 20.60
CA ARG A 115 -16.54 -0.82 21.30
C ARG A 115 -17.41 -0.39 22.47
#